data_AF-A0A7H2BFE3-F1
#
_entry.id   AF-A0A7H2BFE3-F1
#
_cell.length_a   1.000
_cell.length_b   1.000
_cell.length_c   1.000
_cell.angle_alpha   90.00
_cell.angle_beta   90.00
_cell.angle_gamma   90.00
#
_symmetry.space_group_name_H-M   'P 1'
#
loop_
_entity.id
_entity.type
_entity.pdbx_description
1 polymer ?
#
loop_
_entity_poly.entity_id
_entity_poly.type
_entity_poly.pdbx_seq_one_letter_code
_entity_poly.pdbx_strand_id
1 'polypeptide(L)'
;MTPVLVHMIGYRQPLDEWMRGIESEEFVYHQVIEKGVSISVLPHSEAKVVGDIITGYRADGTGQAWPLHVEQKFVQENGRWLCAESIVNLGR
;
A
#
# COMPACT_ATOMS: atom_id res chain seq x y z
N MET A 1 4.46 -16.58 -3.18
CA MET A 1 3.88 -15.92 -1.99
C MET A 1 2.62 -15.15 -2.41
N THR A 2 1.57 -15.09 -1.58
CA THR A 2 0.38 -14.26 -1.87
C THR A 2 0.46 -12.95 -1.07
N PRO A 3 0.52 -11.78 -1.73
CA PRO A 3 0.61 -10.50 -1.03
C PRO A 3 -0.66 -10.19 -0.23
N VAL A 4 -0.50 -9.43 0.86
CA VAL A 4 -1.60 -9.02 1.75
C VAL A 4 -1.52 -7.55 2.10
N LEU A 5 -2.67 -6.88 2.06
CA LEU A 5 -2.88 -5.53 2.58
C LEU A 5 -3.51 -5.63 3.98
N VAL A 6 -2.86 -5.03 4.98
CA VAL A 6 -3.38 -4.92 6.34
C VAL A 6 -3.92 -3.51 6.54
N HIS A 7 -5.23 -3.42 6.69
CA HIS A 7 -5.94 -2.16 6.92
C HIS A 7 -5.76 -1.67 8.35
N MET A 8 -6.02 -0.38 8.58
CA MET A 8 -5.92 0.27 9.89
C MET A 8 -6.77 -0.38 11.00
N ILE A 9 -7.83 -1.11 10.61
CA ILE A 9 -8.70 -1.86 11.54
C ILE A 9 -8.20 -3.30 11.82
N GLY A 10 -7.04 -3.68 11.27
CA GLY A 10 -6.47 -5.02 11.37
C GLY A 10 -7.02 -6.02 10.35
N TYR A 11 -7.93 -5.60 9.47
CA TYR A 11 -8.42 -6.46 8.39
C TYR A 11 -7.29 -6.81 7.42
N ARG A 12 -7.10 -8.10 7.17
CA ARG A 12 -6.08 -8.64 6.27
C ARG A 12 -6.73 -9.01 4.94
N GLN A 13 -6.56 -8.14 3.95
CA GLN A 13 -7.14 -8.30 2.63
C GLN A 13 -6.12 -8.93 1.67
N PRO A 14 -6.39 -10.13 1.14
CA PRO A 14 -5.57 -10.74 0.08
C PRO A 14 -5.57 -9.90 -1.21
N LEU A 15 -4.48 -10.00 -1.98
CA LEU A 15 -4.35 -9.27 -3.25
C LEU A 15 -5.50 -9.55 -4.23
N ASP A 16 -5.93 -10.79 -4.37
CA ASP A 16 -6.99 -11.17 -5.31
C ASP A 16 -8.36 -10.58 -4.91
N GLU A 17 -8.63 -10.49 -3.62
CA GLU A 17 -9.82 -9.81 -3.11
C GLU A 17 -9.77 -8.31 -3.37
N TRP A 18 -8.61 -7.70 -3.11
CA TRP A 18 -8.40 -6.29 -3.40
C TRP A 18 -8.58 -5.98 -4.88
N MET A 19 -8.01 -6.79 -5.76
CA MET A 19 -8.15 -6.65 -7.22
C MET A 19 -9.60 -6.80 -7.67
N ARG A 20 -10.37 -7.75 -7.12
CA ARG A 20 -11.80 -7.88 -7.40
C ARG A 20 -12.58 -6.61 -7.05
N GLY A 21 -12.27 -5.98 -5.91
CA GLY A 21 -12.90 -4.73 -5.52
C GLY A 21 -12.53 -3.54 -6.43
N ILE A 22 -11.33 -3.54 -7.00
CA ILE A 22 -10.95 -2.56 -8.05
C ILE A 22 -11.74 -2.83 -9.33
N GLU A 23 -11.79 -4.08 -9.78
CA GLU A 23 -12.49 -4.50 -11.01
C GLU A 23 -14.01 -4.26 -10.93
N SER A 24 -14.60 -4.39 -9.75
CA SER A 24 -16.03 -4.13 -9.50
C SER A 24 -16.35 -2.66 -9.22
N GLU A 25 -15.36 -1.76 -9.26
CA GLU A 25 -15.47 -0.35 -8.89
C GLU A 25 -15.92 -0.11 -7.43
N GLU A 26 -15.83 -1.11 -6.56
CA GLU A 26 -16.02 -0.95 -5.12
C GLU A 26 -14.90 -0.11 -4.50
N PHE A 27 -13.67 -0.27 -5.01
CA PHE A 27 -12.50 0.52 -4.63
C PHE A 27 -12.09 1.47 -5.75
N VAL A 28 -12.62 2.70 -5.69
CA VAL A 28 -12.25 3.75 -6.66
C VAL A 28 -11.10 4.58 -6.09
N TYR A 29 -9.89 4.33 -6.59
CA TYR A 29 -8.72 5.14 -6.30
C TYR A 29 -8.55 6.23 -7.36
N HIS A 30 -8.55 7.48 -6.93
CA HIS A 30 -8.43 8.60 -7.85
C HIS A 30 -7.04 9.22 -7.89
N GLN A 31 -6.42 9.41 -6.73
CA GLN A 31 -5.10 10.00 -6.64
C GLN A 31 -4.36 9.53 -5.38
N VAL A 32 -3.05 9.37 -5.51
CA VAL A 32 -2.11 9.15 -4.41
C VAL A 32 -1.01 10.21 -4.54
N ILE A 33 -0.79 10.99 -3.47
CA ILE A 33 0.35 11.92 -3.36
C ILE A 33 1.33 11.32 -2.36
N GLU A 34 2.55 11.08 -2.80
CA GLU A 34 3.66 10.68 -1.94
C GLU A 34 4.22 11.91 -1.21
N LYS A 35 4.44 11.79 0.11
CA LYS A 35 5.00 12.87 0.94
C LYS A 35 6.42 12.62 1.39
N GLY A 36 6.81 11.36 1.52
CA GLY A 36 8.15 10.95 1.89
C GLY A 36 8.29 9.44 1.80
N VAL A 37 9.50 8.97 1.46
CA VAL A 37 9.81 7.54 1.35
C VAL A 37 11.19 7.27 1.91
N SER A 38 11.28 6.18 2.67
CA SER A 38 12.52 5.59 3.17
C SER A 38 12.56 4.13 2.73
N ILE A 39 13.72 3.71 2.23
CA ILE A 39 13.95 2.35 1.76
C ILE A 39 15.13 1.78 2.53
N SER A 40 14.96 0.59 3.09
CA SER A 40 16.02 -0.17 3.75
C SER A 40 16.13 -1.54 3.09
N VAL A 41 17.26 -1.81 2.44
CA VAL A 41 17.57 -3.16 1.93
C VAL A 41 18.17 -3.96 3.08
N LEU A 42 17.58 -5.11 3.36
CA LEU A 42 17.91 -5.98 4.48
C LEU A 42 18.66 -7.23 3.97
N PRO A 43 19.32 -7.99 4.87
CA PRO A 43 19.87 -9.30 4.52
C PRO A 43 18.81 -10.24 3.93
N HIS A 44 19.26 -11.32 3.28
CA HIS A 44 18.39 -12.37 2.72
C HIS A 44 17.43 -11.89 1.62
N SER A 45 17.82 -10.87 0.85
CA SER A 45 17.00 -10.35 -0.25
C SER A 45 15.61 -9.90 0.22
N GLU A 46 15.57 -9.26 1.38
CA GLU A 46 14.40 -8.55 1.89
C GLU A 46 14.62 -7.04 1.78
N ALA A 47 13.53 -6.27 1.69
CA ALA A 47 13.57 -4.83 1.80
C ALA A 47 12.35 -4.32 2.56
N LYS A 48 12.52 -3.21 3.26
CA LYS A 48 11.43 -2.46 3.90
C LYS A 48 11.29 -1.11 3.21
N VAL A 49 10.07 -0.78 2.82
CA VAL A 49 9.70 0.56 2.36
C VAL A 49 8.76 1.16 3.39
N VAL A 50 9.07 2.37 3.84
CA VAL A 50 8.22 3.14 4.75
C VAL A 50 7.98 4.49 4.11
N GLY A 51 6.73 4.92 4.06
CA GLY A 51 6.41 6.22 3.49
C GLY A 51 5.06 6.73 3.93
N ASP A 52 4.84 8.02 3.68
CA ASP A 52 3.58 8.68 3.93
C ASP A 52 2.94 9.06 2.61
N ILE A 53 1.63 8.81 2.48
CA ILE A 53 0.84 9.17 1.31
C ILE A 53 -0.41 9.95 1.72
N ILE A 54 -0.98 10.68 0.78
CA ILE A 54 -2.35 11.19 0.86
C ILE A 54 -3.15 10.57 -0.29
N THR A 55 -4.29 9.95 0.03
CA THR A 55 -5.19 9.34 -0.97
C THR A 55 -6.66 9.71 -0.73
N GLY A 56 -7.55 9.43 -1.69
CA GLY A 56 -9.01 9.55 -1.54
C GLY A 56 -9.65 10.86 -2.04
N TYR A 57 -8.85 11.82 -2.53
CA TYR A 57 -9.35 12.97 -3.29
C TYR A 57 -9.35 12.65 -4.79
N ARG A 58 -10.34 13.19 -5.49
CA ARG A 58 -10.54 13.13 -6.94
C ARG A 58 -9.66 14.17 -7.64
N ALA A 59 -9.43 13.97 -8.94
CA ALA A 59 -8.65 14.89 -9.76
C ALA A 59 -9.24 16.32 -9.83
N ASP A 60 -10.55 16.46 -9.56
CA ASP A 60 -11.25 17.75 -9.46
C ASP A 60 -11.17 18.40 -8.07
N GLY A 61 -10.44 17.80 -7.12
CA GLY A 61 -10.25 18.29 -5.76
C GLY A 61 -11.37 17.92 -4.78
N THR A 62 -12.40 17.18 -5.21
CA THR A 62 -13.46 16.66 -4.32
C THR A 62 -13.04 15.35 -3.63
N GLY A 63 -13.77 14.91 -2.59
CA GLY A 63 -13.46 13.68 -1.85
C GLY A 63 -12.77 13.92 -0.51
N GLN A 64 -12.40 12.85 0.17
CA GLN A 64 -11.78 12.90 1.49
C GLN A 64 -10.29 12.56 1.38
N ALA A 65 -9.45 13.49 1.81
CA ALA A 65 -8.01 13.27 1.89
C ALA A 65 -7.69 12.43 3.14
N TRP A 66 -7.17 11.23 2.91
CA TRP A 66 -6.68 10.33 3.94
C TRP A 66 -5.15 10.38 3.99
N PRO A 67 -4.56 11.00 5.02
CA PRO A 67 -3.12 10.86 5.27
C PRO A 67 -2.87 9.46 5.82
N LEU A 68 -2.03 8.69 5.13
CA LEU A 68 -1.74 7.31 5.48
C LEU A 68 -0.24 7.12 5.66
N HIS A 69 0.13 6.42 6.73
CA HIS A 69 1.45 5.86 6.95
C HIS A 69 1.47 4.43 6.42
N VAL A 70 2.40 4.13 5.52
CA VAL A 70 2.50 2.85 4.82
C VAL A 70 3.83 2.19 5.13
N GLU A 71 3.78 0.96 5.64
CA GLU A 71 4.95 0.10 5.83
C GLU A 71 4.82 -1.13 4.95
N GLN A 72 5.81 -1.39 4.11
CA GLN A 72 5.79 -2.50 3.17
C GLN A 72 7.02 -3.38 3.34
N LYS A 73 6.78 -4.70 3.36
CA LYS A 73 7.83 -5.71 3.24
C LYS A 73 7.92 -6.16 1.79
N PHE A 74 9.14 -6.21 1.27
CA PHE A 74 9.47 -6.76 -0.03
C PHE A 74 10.41 -7.95 0.12
N VAL A 75 10.25 -8.93 -0.75
CA VAL A 75 11.16 -10.08 -0.90
C VAL A 75 11.56 -10.21 -2.37
N GLN A 76 12.78 -10.66 -2.62
CA GLN A 76 13.22 -10.93 -3.99
C GLN A 76 12.93 -12.37 -4.38
N GLU A 77 12.15 -12.57 -5.44
CA GLU A 77 11.89 -13.87 -6.04
C GLU A 77 12.28 -13.81 -7.52
N ASN A 78 13.12 -14.74 -7.98
CA ASN A 78 13.58 -14.83 -9.39
C ASN A 78 14.13 -13.50 -9.94
N GLY A 79 14.92 -12.78 -9.13
CA GLY A 79 15.52 -11.49 -9.50
C GLY A 79 14.55 -10.30 -9.47
N ARG A 80 13.28 -10.50 -9.08
CA ARG A 80 12.26 -9.44 -9.00
C ARG A 80 11.88 -9.18 -7.55
N TRP A 81 11.74 -7.91 -7.19
CA TRP A 81 11.17 -7.53 -5.90
C TRP A 81 9.64 -7.65 -5.94
N LEU A 82 9.08 -8.38 -4.99
CA LEU A 82 7.64 -8.55 -4.81
C LEU A 82 7.24 -8.01 -3.44
N CYS A 83 6.16 -7.24 -3.40
CA CYS A 83 5.57 -6.82 -2.13
C CYS A 83 4.93 -8.04 -1.47
N ALA A 84 5.35 -8.35 -0.25
CA ALA A 84 4.86 -9.46 0.56
C ALA A 84 3.68 -9.04 1.44
N GLU A 85 3.82 -7.89 2.07
CA GLU A 85 2.87 -7.35 3.03
C GLU A 85 2.93 -5.82 2.97
N SER A 86 1.76 -5.19 2.99
CA SER A 86 1.61 -3.74 3.08
C SER A 86 0.69 -3.44 4.26
N ILE A 87 1.18 -2.71 5.25
CA ILE A 87 0.43 -2.30 6.43
C ILE A 87 0.15 -0.80 6.31
N VAL A 88 -1.11 -0.43 6.49
CA VAL A 88 -1.56 0.95 6.32
C VAL A 88 -2.24 1.44 7.59
N ASN A 89 -1.76 2.56 8.12
CA ASN A 89 -2.34 3.26 9.27
C ASN A 89 -2.62 4.72 8.92
N LEU A 90 -3.38 5.43 9.76
CA LEU A 90 -3.49 6.88 9.64
C LEU A 90 -2.12 7.53 9.92
N GLY A 91 -1.70 8.43 9.04
CA GLY A 91 -0.52 9.27 9.23
C GLY A 91 -0.73 10.26 10.37
N ARG A 92 0.36 10.69 11.02
CA ARG A 92 0.35 11.77 12.02
C ARG A 92 0.38 13.15 11.39
#